data_AF-A0A1G0CGE3-F1
#
_entry.id   AF-A0A1G0CGE3-F1
#
_cell.length_a   1.000
_cell.length_b   1.000
_cell.length_c   1.000
_cell.angle_alpha   90.00
_cell.angle_beta   90.00
_cell.angle_gamma   90.00
#
_symmetry.space_group_name_H-M   'P 1'
#
loop_
_entity.id
_entity.type
_entity.pdbx_description
1 polymer ?
#
loop_
_entity_poly.entity_id
_entity_poly.type
_entity_poly.pdbx_seq_one_letter_code
_entity_poly.pdbx_strand_id
1 'polypeptide(L)'
;MKTLILSVFTLLAGCQLANAQYNSCAAKSEITEKVAVEQRDDNTGETKIVYEERKVKNTDAHGNASGSQYDLAVDGAFEGQTIVVLHFYTSGFDFEAPKAALAEKGFSVYRYINKPPSPKELEEALSKACQLWVISTNEQLLNDEHAEVIKKFFYSGKGVYIWGDNSPFHADANFLAQKLVGVTMSGVYQGGQNVSFKTDSTNFGMQKDHLITTGLEYVYEGITISKMEDPNKVLKPLIWSTDGNVVAAIYEDQGQRLILDGGFTRLFYAWDNAGTGRYVKNAAAWLVNYERFGELVLGEELKK
;
A
#
# COMPACT_ATOMS: atom_id res chain seq x y z
N MET A 1 -65.81 -4.42 11.59
CA MET A 1 -64.45 -4.57 12.14
C MET A 1 -63.70 -5.63 11.36
N LYS A 2 -62.88 -5.24 10.39
CA LYS A 2 -61.90 -6.13 9.74
C LYS A 2 -60.54 -5.45 9.88
N THR A 3 -59.67 -6.08 10.66
CA THR A 3 -58.37 -5.58 11.03
C THR A 3 -57.41 -5.72 9.86
N LEU A 4 -56.75 -4.60 9.54
CA LEU A 4 -55.68 -4.43 8.59
C LEU A 4 -54.40 -5.08 9.17
N ILE A 5 -53.77 -6.00 8.44
CA ILE A 5 -52.36 -6.36 8.67
C ILE A 5 -51.67 -6.25 7.31
N LEU A 6 -51.08 -5.08 7.07
CA LEU A 6 -50.16 -4.83 5.96
C LEU A 6 -48.77 -5.18 6.49
N SER A 7 -48.28 -6.36 6.16
CA SER A 7 -46.90 -6.78 6.47
C SER A 7 -45.94 -6.01 5.56
N VAL A 8 -45.37 -4.93 6.07
CA VAL A 8 -44.22 -4.26 5.46
C VAL A 8 -43.01 -5.17 5.65
N PHE A 9 -42.67 -5.96 4.63
CA PHE A 9 -41.35 -6.57 4.54
C PHE A 9 -40.36 -5.46 4.18
N THR A 10 -39.74 -4.89 5.21
CA THR A 10 -38.56 -4.04 5.05
C THR A 10 -37.43 -4.93 4.55
N LEU A 11 -37.17 -4.91 3.24
CA LEU A 11 -36.00 -5.53 2.65
C LEU A 11 -34.78 -4.72 3.11
N LEU A 12 -34.19 -5.11 4.24
CA LEU A 12 -32.84 -4.71 4.65
C LEU A 12 -31.83 -5.40 3.71
N ALA A 13 -31.78 -4.95 2.46
CA ALA A 13 -30.69 -5.22 1.53
C ALA A 13 -29.82 -3.96 1.46
N GLY A 14 -29.21 -3.61 2.59
CA GLY A 14 -28.29 -2.49 2.71
C GLY A 14 -26.92 -2.99 3.19
N CYS A 15 -25.88 -2.71 2.40
CA CYS A 15 -24.45 -2.79 2.75
C CYS A 15 -23.76 -4.16 2.82
N GLN A 16 -23.81 -4.96 1.74
CA GLN A 16 -22.80 -6.03 1.53
C GLN A 16 -21.96 -5.89 0.24
N LEU A 17 -22.13 -4.82 -0.55
CA LEU A 17 -21.34 -4.60 -1.78
C LEU A 17 -20.04 -3.82 -1.58
N ALA A 18 -19.71 -3.40 -0.35
CA ALA A 18 -18.67 -2.38 -0.15
C ALA A 18 -17.21 -2.85 -0.29
N ASN A 19 -16.90 -4.15 -0.42
CA ASN A 19 -15.49 -4.61 -0.45
C ASN A 19 -15.26 -5.87 -1.28
N ALA A 20 -15.82 -5.99 -2.49
CA ALA A 20 -15.48 -7.14 -3.35
C ALA A 20 -13.97 -7.24 -3.64
N GLN A 21 -13.27 -6.09 -3.63
CA GLN A 21 -11.86 -6.00 -3.99
C GLN A 21 -10.88 -6.21 -2.84
N TYR A 22 -11.36 -6.21 -1.59
CA TYR A 22 -10.50 -6.43 -0.44
C TYR A 22 -10.79 -7.77 0.23
N ASN A 23 -9.74 -8.42 0.72
CA ASN A 23 -9.89 -9.61 1.54
C ASN A 23 -10.61 -9.26 2.85
N SER A 24 -11.25 -10.25 3.46
CA SER A 24 -11.94 -10.11 4.75
C SER A 24 -11.05 -9.67 5.92
N CYS A 25 -9.72 -9.75 5.76
CA CYS A 25 -8.73 -9.32 6.72
C CYS A 25 -8.24 -7.87 6.50
N ALA A 26 -8.85 -7.08 5.62
CA ALA A 26 -8.47 -5.69 5.37
C ALA A 26 -8.26 -4.91 6.68
N ALA A 27 -7.14 -4.19 6.77
CA ALA A 27 -6.67 -3.46 7.94
C ALA A 27 -6.35 -4.33 9.18
N LYS A 28 -6.22 -5.65 9.05
CA LYS A 28 -5.67 -6.52 10.10
C LYS A 28 -4.24 -6.89 9.77
N SER A 29 -3.29 -6.43 10.58
CA SER A 29 -1.88 -6.77 10.41
C SER A 29 -1.56 -8.19 10.89
N GLU A 30 -2.06 -8.56 12.07
CA GLU A 30 -1.97 -9.92 12.59
C GLU A 30 -3.21 -10.71 12.18
N ILE A 31 -3.01 -11.85 11.51
CA ILE A 31 -4.09 -12.64 10.96
C ILE A 31 -4.48 -13.76 11.92
N THR A 32 -5.77 -13.81 12.25
CA THR A 32 -6.39 -14.89 13.03
C THR A 32 -7.40 -15.67 12.19
N GLU A 33 -7.56 -16.96 12.50
CA GLU A 33 -8.56 -17.87 11.94
C GLU A 33 -9.40 -18.49 13.05
N LYS A 34 -10.66 -18.83 12.74
CA LYS A 34 -11.55 -19.54 13.66
C LYS A 34 -11.21 -21.01 13.66
N VAL A 35 -10.79 -21.54 14.80
CA VAL A 35 -10.45 -22.94 15.00
C VAL A 35 -11.50 -23.59 15.90
N ALA A 36 -12.04 -24.73 15.48
CA ALA A 36 -12.90 -25.56 16.30
C ALA A 36 -12.07 -26.27 17.38
N VAL A 37 -12.46 -26.12 18.64
CA VAL A 37 -11.79 -26.67 19.82
C VAL A 37 -12.81 -27.44 20.64
N GLU A 38 -12.45 -28.65 21.03
CA GLU A 38 -13.25 -29.41 21.98
C GLU A 38 -12.99 -28.89 23.39
N GLN A 39 -14.03 -28.36 24.03
CA GLN A 39 -14.00 -27.95 25.42
C GLN A 39 -14.86 -28.91 26.23
N ARG A 40 -14.27 -29.53 27.26
CA ARG A 40 -15.00 -30.34 28.22
C ARG A 40 -15.53 -29.45 29.34
N ASP A 41 -16.81 -29.56 29.64
CA ASP A 41 -17.42 -28.89 30.78
C ASP A 41 -17.10 -29.69 32.06
N ASP A 42 -16.41 -29.06 33.00
CA ASP A 42 -15.93 -29.73 34.22
C ASP A 42 -17.07 -30.15 35.17
N ASN A 43 -18.26 -29.57 35.04
CA ASN A 43 -19.40 -29.85 35.92
C ASN A 43 -20.30 -30.96 35.37
N THR A 44 -20.47 -31.01 34.05
CA THR A 44 -21.35 -31.98 33.37
C THR A 44 -20.58 -33.12 32.72
N GLY A 45 -19.28 -32.95 32.47
CA GLY A 45 -18.45 -33.88 31.73
C GLY A 45 -18.70 -33.89 30.22
N GLU A 46 -19.64 -33.08 29.72
CA GLU A 46 -20.00 -32.98 28.30
C GLU A 46 -18.92 -32.26 27.50
N THR A 47 -18.67 -32.75 26.27
CA THR A 47 -17.79 -32.09 25.31
C THR A 47 -18.63 -31.22 24.39
N LYS A 48 -18.26 -29.94 24.27
CA LYS A 48 -18.81 -29.01 23.28
C LYS A 48 -17.73 -28.53 22.33
N ILE A 49 -18.09 -28.33 21.06
CA ILE A 49 -17.23 -27.63 20.10
C ILE A 49 -17.42 -26.13 20.32
N VAL A 50 -16.34 -25.44 20.67
CA VAL A 50 -16.26 -23.98 20.70
C VAL A 50 -15.32 -23.49 19.61
N TYR A 51 -15.58 -22.31 19.07
CA TYR A 51 -14.69 -21.69 18.09
C TYR A 51 -13.83 -20.63 18.78
N GLU A 52 -12.53 -20.76 18.66
CA GLU A 52 -11.55 -19.80 19.15
C GLU A 52 -10.88 -19.08 17.98
N GLU A 53 -10.61 -17.79 18.11
CA GLU A 53 -9.73 -17.10 17.19
C GLU A 53 -8.27 -17.40 17.56
N ARG A 54 -7.52 -17.98 16.61
CA ARG A 54 -6.11 -18.29 16.78
C ARG A 54 -5.31 -17.70 15.65
N LYS A 55 -4.10 -17.26 15.92
CA LYS A 55 -3.16 -16.79 14.91
C LYS A 55 -2.95 -17.86 13.84
N VAL A 56 -2.94 -17.44 12.57
CA VAL A 56 -2.67 -18.35 11.45
C VAL A 56 -1.28 -18.97 11.64
N LYS A 57 -1.24 -20.30 11.57
CA LYS A 57 0.01 -21.06 11.79
C LYS A 57 0.93 -21.11 10.57
N ASN A 58 0.36 -20.94 9.38
CA ASN A 58 1.12 -20.96 8.13
C ASN A 58 1.71 -19.57 7.86
N THR A 59 2.99 -19.39 8.19
CA THR A 59 3.73 -18.15 7.98
C THR A 59 4.86 -18.33 6.98
N ASP A 60 5.33 -17.22 6.40
CA ASP A 60 6.60 -17.20 5.67
C ASP A 60 7.80 -17.35 6.63
N ALA A 61 9.01 -17.33 6.08
CA ALA A 61 10.26 -17.44 6.84
C ALA A 61 10.51 -16.28 7.82
N HIS A 62 9.72 -15.21 7.73
CA HIS A 62 9.83 -14.00 8.55
C HIS A 62 8.69 -13.87 9.58
N GLY A 63 7.70 -14.77 9.54
CA GLY A 63 6.57 -14.75 10.46
C GLY A 63 5.34 -13.99 9.96
N ASN A 64 5.33 -13.51 8.72
CA ASN A 64 4.10 -12.96 8.13
C ASN A 64 3.17 -14.10 7.69
N ALA A 65 1.86 -13.87 7.72
CA ALA A 65 0.90 -14.85 7.21
C ALA A 65 1.21 -15.21 5.75
N SER A 66 1.18 -16.51 5.41
CA SER A 66 1.53 -17.00 4.07
C SER A 66 0.32 -17.07 3.14
N GLY A 67 0.49 -16.59 1.90
CA GLY A 67 -0.53 -16.60 0.85
C GLY A 67 -1.22 -15.25 0.59
N SER A 68 -1.75 -15.10 -0.63
CA SER A 68 -2.34 -13.85 -1.15
C SER A 68 -3.72 -13.53 -0.57
N GLN A 69 -4.42 -14.52 0.01
CA GLN A 69 -5.70 -14.36 0.69
C GLN A 69 -5.63 -13.49 1.96
N TYR A 70 -4.41 -13.19 2.42
CA TYR A 70 -4.16 -12.31 3.56
C TYR A 70 -3.63 -10.93 3.14
N ASP A 71 -3.49 -10.67 1.83
CA ASP A 71 -3.15 -9.33 1.33
C ASP A 71 -4.34 -8.39 1.53
N LEU A 72 -4.16 -7.09 1.33
CA LEU A 72 -5.27 -6.13 1.33
C LEU A 72 -6.29 -6.49 0.25
N ALA A 73 -5.83 -6.62 -1.00
CA ALA A 73 -6.69 -6.87 -2.15
C ALA A 73 -6.74 -8.35 -2.54
N VAL A 74 -7.90 -8.78 -3.04
CA VAL A 74 -8.04 -10.08 -3.70
C VAL A 74 -7.23 -10.11 -5.00
N ASP A 75 -6.84 -11.30 -5.46
CA ASP A 75 -6.13 -11.45 -6.73
C ASP A 75 -7.06 -11.02 -7.89
N GLY A 76 -6.49 -10.33 -8.89
CA GLY A 76 -7.27 -9.77 -10.02
C GLY A 76 -8.19 -8.59 -9.68
N ALA A 77 -8.20 -8.09 -8.44
CA ALA A 77 -9.07 -6.99 -7.99
C ALA A 77 -9.03 -5.72 -8.88
N PHE A 78 -7.93 -5.51 -9.58
CA PHE A 78 -7.70 -4.30 -10.38
C PHE A 78 -7.40 -4.61 -11.85
N GLU A 79 -7.92 -5.72 -12.39
CA GLU A 79 -7.83 -5.99 -13.83
C GLU A 79 -8.33 -4.80 -14.66
N GLY A 80 -7.55 -4.48 -15.71
CA GLY A 80 -7.77 -3.30 -16.55
C GLY A 80 -7.21 -2.00 -15.99
N GLN A 81 -6.74 -1.95 -14.75
CA GLN A 81 -6.08 -0.77 -14.20
C GLN A 81 -4.60 -0.72 -14.59
N THR A 82 -4.11 0.49 -14.90
CA THR A 82 -2.71 0.73 -15.28
C THR A 82 -2.01 1.59 -14.25
N ILE A 83 -0.81 1.18 -13.83
CA ILE A 83 0.13 1.99 -13.07
C ILE A 83 1.18 2.53 -14.03
N VAL A 84 1.31 3.85 -14.12
CA VAL A 84 2.43 4.49 -14.84
C VAL A 84 3.61 4.61 -13.89
N VAL A 85 4.78 4.19 -14.32
CA VAL A 85 6.01 4.20 -13.51
C VAL A 85 7.09 5.00 -14.22
N LEU A 86 7.54 6.08 -13.58
CA LEU A 86 8.74 6.81 -13.94
C LEU A 86 9.93 6.15 -13.23
N HIS A 87 10.65 5.30 -13.95
CA HIS A 87 11.73 4.49 -13.42
C HIS A 87 13.08 5.12 -13.79
N PHE A 88 13.61 5.98 -12.93
CA PHE A 88 14.85 6.71 -13.22
C PHE A 88 16.11 6.00 -12.72
N TYR A 89 16.02 5.20 -11.66
CA TYR A 89 17.15 4.37 -11.20
C TYR A 89 17.09 2.96 -11.80
N THR A 90 17.91 2.65 -12.80
CA THR A 90 17.96 1.32 -13.45
C THR A 90 19.23 0.52 -13.17
N SER A 91 20.12 1.01 -12.29
CA SER A 91 21.44 0.40 -12.08
C SER A 91 21.31 -0.90 -11.28
N GLY A 92 21.02 -1.99 -11.97
CA GLY A 92 20.79 -3.31 -11.37
C GLY A 92 19.35 -3.58 -10.97
N PHE A 93 18.44 -2.62 -11.18
CA PHE A 93 17.03 -2.76 -10.86
C PHE A 93 16.18 -2.88 -12.13
N ASP A 94 15.60 -4.07 -12.36
CA ASP A 94 14.82 -4.36 -13.56
C ASP A 94 13.30 -4.17 -13.38
N PHE A 95 12.81 -4.00 -12.15
CA PHE A 95 11.39 -3.90 -11.77
C PHE A 95 10.54 -5.16 -12.04
N GLU A 96 11.12 -6.31 -12.40
CA GLU A 96 10.31 -7.48 -12.77
C GLU A 96 9.58 -8.10 -11.57
N ALA A 97 10.21 -8.18 -10.40
CA ALA A 97 9.55 -8.70 -9.20
C ALA A 97 8.37 -7.80 -8.72
N PRO A 98 8.52 -6.46 -8.62
CA PRO A 98 7.39 -5.56 -8.40
C PRO A 98 6.28 -5.72 -9.43
N LYS A 99 6.62 -5.80 -10.72
CA LYS A 99 5.64 -5.95 -11.81
C LYS A 99 4.85 -7.26 -11.69
N ALA A 100 5.51 -8.37 -11.35
CA ALA A 100 4.84 -9.65 -11.15
C ALA A 100 3.85 -9.60 -9.97
N ALA A 101 4.24 -9.00 -8.85
CA ALA A 101 3.37 -8.84 -7.70
C ALA A 101 2.18 -7.91 -7.96
N LEU A 102 2.37 -6.84 -8.74
CA LEU A 102 1.29 -5.96 -9.17
C LEU A 102 0.32 -6.68 -10.12
N ALA A 103 0.84 -7.50 -11.03
CA ALA A 103 0.03 -8.30 -11.95
C ALA A 103 -0.85 -9.34 -11.24
N GLU A 104 -0.37 -9.92 -10.13
CA GLU A 104 -1.18 -10.80 -9.27
C GLU A 104 -2.47 -10.11 -8.78
N LYS A 105 -2.43 -8.79 -8.56
CA LYS A 105 -3.59 -7.97 -8.18
C LYS A 105 -4.36 -7.38 -9.36
N GLY A 106 -4.00 -7.74 -10.59
CA GLY A 106 -4.65 -7.30 -11.82
C GLY A 106 -4.10 -6.01 -12.43
N PHE A 107 -3.11 -5.37 -11.81
CA PHE A 107 -2.53 -4.16 -12.38
C PHE A 107 -1.64 -4.48 -13.59
N SER A 108 -1.79 -3.69 -14.64
CA SER A 108 -0.78 -3.55 -15.68
C SER A 108 0.19 -2.41 -15.34
N VAL A 109 1.42 -2.51 -15.85
CA VAL A 109 2.49 -1.53 -15.58
C VAL A 109 3.00 -0.96 -16.89
N TYR A 110 3.01 0.37 -17.01
CA TYR A 110 3.62 1.08 -18.13
C TYR A 110 4.79 1.94 -17.64
N ARG A 111 5.98 1.74 -18.23
CA ARG A 111 7.24 2.31 -17.73
C ARG A 111 7.86 3.31 -18.69
N TYR A 112 8.27 4.45 -18.15
CA TYR A 112 9.28 5.31 -18.74
C TYR A 112 10.60 5.08 -17.99
N ILE A 113 11.65 4.72 -18.73
CA ILE A 113 12.90 4.22 -18.18
C ILE A 113 14.01 5.25 -18.44
N ASN A 114 14.83 5.54 -17.42
CA ASN A 114 15.98 6.46 -17.44
C ASN A 114 15.68 7.95 -17.65
N LYS A 115 14.59 8.30 -18.33
CA LYS A 115 14.19 9.68 -18.61
C LYS A 115 12.68 9.83 -18.55
N PRO A 116 12.15 10.98 -18.11
CA PRO A 116 10.74 11.27 -18.27
C PRO A 116 10.39 11.42 -19.76
N PRO A 117 9.15 11.12 -20.15
CA PRO A 117 8.62 11.53 -21.45
C PRO A 117 8.44 13.07 -21.48
N SER A 118 7.92 13.64 -22.55
CA SER A 118 7.46 15.03 -22.50
C SER A 118 6.26 15.19 -21.53
N PRO A 119 6.01 16.39 -20.96
CA PRO A 119 4.86 16.63 -20.09
C PRO A 119 3.53 16.26 -20.75
N LYS A 120 3.39 16.50 -22.07
CA LYS A 120 2.19 16.14 -22.83
C LYS A 120 2.00 14.63 -22.92
N GLU A 121 3.06 13.89 -23.26
CA GLU A 121 3.01 12.43 -23.29
C GLU A 121 2.74 11.84 -21.90
N LEU A 122 3.30 12.45 -20.83
CA LEU A 122 2.98 12.07 -19.46
C LEU A 122 1.49 12.28 -19.15
N GLU A 123 0.91 13.42 -19.52
CA GLU A 123 -0.51 13.70 -19.31
C GLU A 123 -1.39 12.68 -20.04
N GLU A 124 -1.05 12.34 -21.29
CA GLU A 124 -1.76 11.33 -22.08
C GLU A 124 -1.69 9.94 -21.41
N ALA A 125 -0.52 9.53 -20.93
CA ALA A 125 -0.36 8.26 -20.22
C ALA A 125 -1.16 8.25 -18.90
N LEU A 126 -1.07 9.33 -18.12
CA LEU A 126 -1.76 9.49 -16.84
C LEU A 126 -3.29 9.54 -16.99
N SER A 127 -3.81 10.02 -18.12
CA SER A 127 -5.26 10.00 -18.38
C SER A 127 -5.86 8.58 -18.37
N LYS A 128 -5.04 7.57 -18.66
CA LYS A 128 -5.41 6.14 -18.70
C LYS A 128 -4.95 5.37 -17.45
N ALA A 129 -4.23 6.02 -16.54
CA ALA A 129 -3.64 5.40 -15.38
C ALA A 129 -4.53 5.55 -14.15
N CYS A 130 -4.48 4.59 -13.23
CA CYS A 130 -5.07 4.70 -11.90
C CYS A 130 -4.09 5.33 -10.90
N GLN A 131 -2.79 5.16 -11.13
CA GLN A 131 -1.73 5.60 -10.23
C GLN A 131 -0.48 6.02 -11.01
N LEU A 132 0.35 6.83 -10.36
CA LEU A 132 1.69 7.19 -10.81
C LEU A 132 2.72 6.79 -9.76
N TRP A 133 3.76 6.07 -10.16
CA TRP A 133 4.91 5.76 -9.31
C TRP A 133 6.15 6.47 -9.85
N VAL A 134 6.93 7.08 -8.97
CA VAL A 134 8.18 7.77 -9.31
C VAL A 134 9.31 7.13 -8.52
N ILE A 135 10.29 6.59 -9.23
CA ILE A 135 11.49 5.98 -8.65
C ILE A 135 12.64 6.92 -8.96
N SER A 136 13.00 7.71 -7.96
CA SER A 136 13.99 8.77 -8.09
C SER A 136 15.39 8.22 -8.37
N THR A 137 16.23 9.09 -8.92
CA THR A 137 17.68 8.88 -9.02
C THR A 137 18.44 10.02 -8.32
N ASN A 138 19.75 10.12 -8.55
CA ASN A 138 20.66 11.11 -7.99
C ASN A 138 20.57 12.51 -8.63
N GLU A 139 19.82 12.64 -9.72
CA GLU A 139 19.64 13.87 -10.49
C GLU A 139 18.15 14.14 -10.67
N GLN A 140 17.77 15.41 -10.65
CA GLN A 140 16.40 15.81 -10.96
C GLN A 140 16.21 15.76 -12.47
N LEU A 141 15.33 14.88 -12.95
CA LEU A 141 14.98 14.75 -14.36
C LEU A 141 13.66 15.43 -14.71
N LEU A 142 12.76 15.56 -13.73
CA LEU A 142 11.48 16.24 -13.89
C LEU A 142 11.66 17.76 -13.86
N ASN A 143 10.80 18.47 -14.59
CA ASN A 143 10.74 19.93 -14.57
C ASN A 143 9.37 20.40 -14.05
N ASP A 144 9.18 21.72 -13.95
CA ASP A 144 7.93 22.30 -13.45
C ASP A 144 6.70 21.92 -14.28
N GLU A 145 6.83 21.76 -15.60
CA GLU A 145 5.71 21.34 -16.46
C GLU A 145 5.26 19.91 -16.14
N HIS A 146 6.20 19.00 -15.85
CA HIS A 146 5.86 17.68 -15.35
C HIS A 146 5.17 17.74 -13.99
N ALA A 147 5.68 18.59 -13.08
CA ALA A 147 5.09 18.74 -11.75
C ALA A 147 3.63 19.20 -11.83
N GLU A 148 3.28 20.13 -12.74
CA GLU A 148 1.89 20.58 -12.93
C GLU A 148 0.99 19.46 -13.47
N VAL A 149 1.47 18.65 -14.42
CA VAL A 149 0.73 17.48 -14.93
C VAL A 149 0.47 16.48 -13.80
N ILE A 150 1.50 16.16 -13.01
CA ILE A 150 1.39 15.21 -11.89
C ILE A 150 0.50 15.77 -10.78
N LYS A 151 0.58 17.07 -10.52
CA LYS A 151 -0.27 17.78 -9.57
C LYS A 151 -1.74 17.65 -9.97
N LYS A 152 -2.08 17.95 -11.23
CA LYS A 152 -3.46 17.76 -11.75
C LYS A 152 -3.94 16.32 -11.58
N PHE A 153 -3.10 15.34 -11.89
CA PHE A 153 -3.41 13.93 -11.68
C PHE A 153 -3.68 13.59 -10.21
N PHE A 154 -2.78 13.99 -9.31
CA PHE A 154 -2.89 13.79 -7.88
C PHE A 154 -4.15 14.44 -7.29
N TYR A 155 -4.39 15.72 -7.59
CA TYR A 155 -5.55 16.47 -7.08
C TYR A 155 -6.89 16.00 -7.67
N SER A 156 -6.88 15.26 -8.80
CA SER A 156 -8.07 14.54 -9.28
C SER A 156 -8.46 13.35 -8.38
N GLY A 157 -7.63 13.01 -7.40
CA GLY A 157 -7.83 11.95 -6.43
C GLY A 157 -7.12 10.64 -6.76
N LYS A 158 -6.33 10.59 -7.84
CA LYS A 158 -5.54 9.42 -8.23
C LYS A 158 -4.25 9.33 -7.39
N GLY A 159 -3.85 8.10 -7.06
CA GLY A 159 -2.76 7.84 -6.14
C GLY A 159 -1.37 8.08 -6.72
N VAL A 160 -0.45 8.61 -5.91
CA VAL A 160 0.97 8.78 -6.26
C VAL A 160 1.86 8.01 -5.28
N TYR A 161 2.86 7.29 -5.77
CA TYR A 161 3.90 6.65 -4.96
C TYR A 161 5.27 7.21 -5.35
N ILE A 162 5.95 7.90 -4.43
CA ILE A 162 7.29 8.42 -4.65
C ILE A 162 8.30 7.64 -3.81
N TRP A 163 9.26 7.05 -4.51
CA TRP A 163 10.39 6.33 -3.94
C TRP A 163 11.66 7.17 -4.04
N GLY A 164 12.34 7.32 -2.92
CA GLY A 164 13.71 7.80 -2.82
C GLY A 164 14.57 6.81 -2.05
N ASP A 165 15.88 7.00 -2.13
CA ASP A 165 16.87 6.30 -1.32
C ASP A 165 17.66 7.35 -0.50
N ASN A 166 18.83 6.97 0.03
CA ASN A 166 19.79 7.88 0.64
C ASN A 166 20.24 9.00 -0.30
N SER A 167 20.75 10.10 0.24
CA SER A 167 21.36 11.16 -0.57
C SER A 167 22.50 10.61 -1.44
N PRO A 168 22.56 10.95 -2.75
CA PRO A 168 21.72 11.90 -3.48
C PRO A 168 20.47 11.32 -4.17
N PHE A 169 20.14 10.03 -4.02
CA PHE A 169 19.14 9.26 -4.79
C PHE A 169 17.67 9.54 -4.44
N HIS A 170 17.34 10.81 -4.18
CA HIS A 170 15.98 11.29 -3.91
C HIS A 170 15.70 12.63 -4.60
N ALA A 171 16.47 12.98 -5.64
CA ALA A 171 16.36 14.27 -6.31
C ALA A 171 14.95 14.58 -6.88
N ASP A 172 14.40 13.70 -7.72
CA ASP A 172 13.03 13.85 -8.23
C ASP A 172 11.98 13.60 -7.15
N ALA A 173 12.29 12.73 -6.17
CA ALA A 173 11.40 12.50 -5.04
C ALA A 173 11.17 13.78 -4.23
N ASN A 174 12.24 14.50 -3.90
CA ASN A 174 12.18 15.78 -3.20
C ASN A 174 11.54 16.87 -4.03
N PHE A 175 11.93 16.98 -5.31
CA PHE A 175 11.34 17.96 -6.22
C PHE A 175 9.81 17.83 -6.25
N LEU A 176 9.31 16.61 -6.44
CA LEU A 176 7.88 16.37 -6.56
C LEU A 176 7.15 16.43 -5.21
N ALA A 177 7.70 15.82 -4.15
CA ALA A 177 7.08 15.84 -2.82
C ALA A 177 6.94 17.28 -2.27
N GLN A 178 7.93 18.13 -2.53
CA GLN A 178 7.90 19.54 -2.15
C GLN A 178 6.78 20.29 -2.89
N LYS A 179 6.58 20.01 -4.18
CA LYS A 179 5.53 20.63 -5.01
C LYS A 179 4.11 20.15 -4.66
N LEU A 180 3.97 18.89 -4.27
CA LEU A 180 2.67 18.29 -3.97
C LEU A 180 2.18 18.64 -2.57
N VAL A 181 3.03 18.43 -1.55
CA VAL A 181 2.64 18.50 -0.13
C VAL A 181 3.65 19.22 0.77
N GLY A 182 4.74 19.76 0.20
CA GLY A 182 5.67 20.60 0.95
C GLY A 182 6.64 19.85 1.86
N VAL A 183 7.00 18.61 1.51
CA VAL A 183 7.88 17.74 2.29
C VAL A 183 9.07 17.26 1.45
N THR A 184 10.13 16.82 2.12
CA THR A 184 11.35 16.30 1.47
C THR A 184 11.88 15.07 2.20
N MET A 185 12.89 14.43 1.62
CA MET A 185 13.66 13.33 2.16
C MET A 185 15.11 13.78 2.39
N SER A 186 15.76 13.25 3.43
CA SER A 186 17.16 13.60 3.74
C SER A 186 17.95 12.43 4.33
N GLY A 187 19.28 12.55 4.26
CA GLY A 187 20.23 11.70 4.99
C GLY A 187 20.74 10.48 4.25
N VAL A 188 21.69 9.81 4.90
CA VAL A 188 22.37 8.58 4.43
C VAL A 188 22.40 7.61 5.59
N TYR A 189 21.23 7.05 5.92
CA TYR A 189 21.08 6.17 7.07
C TYR A 189 21.23 4.72 6.64
N GLN A 190 21.83 3.94 7.52
CA GLN A 190 22.01 2.50 7.34
C GLN A 190 20.87 1.79 8.07
N GLY A 191 19.99 1.14 7.30
CA GLY A 191 19.07 0.15 7.81
C GLY A 191 19.65 -1.26 7.68
N GLY A 192 18.81 -2.20 7.29
CA GLY A 192 19.16 -3.59 7.09
C GLY A 192 18.42 -4.54 8.00
N GLN A 193 17.40 -4.06 8.72
CA GLN A 193 16.64 -4.86 9.68
C GLN A 193 15.19 -5.07 9.25
N ASN A 194 14.61 -6.13 9.81
CA ASN A 194 13.16 -6.34 9.79
C ASN A 194 12.58 -5.65 11.02
N VAL A 195 11.59 -4.79 10.80
CA VAL A 195 10.87 -4.11 11.88
C VAL A 195 9.50 -4.75 12.06
N SER A 196 9.08 -4.92 13.32
CA SER A 196 7.72 -5.35 13.67
C SER A 196 6.84 -4.14 13.99
N PHE A 197 5.75 -4.31 14.71
CA PHE A 197 4.87 -3.22 15.09
C PHE A 197 5.56 -2.19 15.97
N LYS A 198 5.31 -0.91 15.67
CA LYS A 198 5.66 0.15 16.60
C LYS A 198 4.73 0.09 17.80
N THR A 199 5.30 0.11 19.00
CA THR A 199 4.54 0.21 20.26
C THR A 199 4.89 1.52 20.99
N ASP A 200 4.24 1.78 22.11
CA ASP A 200 4.61 2.90 22.99
C ASP A 200 5.99 2.72 23.62
N SER A 201 6.50 1.49 23.67
CA SER A 201 7.82 1.14 24.22
C SER A 201 8.94 1.14 23.18
N THR A 202 8.64 1.34 21.88
CA THR A 202 9.63 1.39 20.81
C THR A 202 9.56 2.71 20.04
N ASN A 203 10.71 3.19 19.55
CA ASN A 203 10.79 4.33 18.62
C ASN A 203 10.80 3.88 17.15
N PHE A 204 10.97 2.58 16.88
CA PHE A 204 10.97 1.96 15.57
C PHE A 204 9.76 1.03 15.39
N GLY A 205 9.49 0.64 14.14
CA GLY A 205 8.42 -0.30 13.82
C GLY A 205 7.56 0.14 12.64
N MET A 206 6.50 -0.60 12.40
CA MET A 206 5.47 -0.31 11.41
C MET A 206 4.15 -0.01 12.10
N GLN A 207 3.34 0.88 11.52
CA GLN A 207 1.98 1.13 11.98
C GLN A 207 1.14 -0.15 11.88
N LYS A 208 0.57 -0.57 13.01
CA LYS A 208 -0.35 -1.71 13.06
C LYS A 208 -1.73 -1.31 12.52
N ASP A 209 -2.39 -2.26 11.83
CA ASP A 209 -3.80 -2.19 11.43
C ASP A 209 -4.13 -1.01 10.50
N HIS A 210 -3.19 -0.65 9.64
CA HIS A 210 -3.43 0.21 8.48
C HIS A 210 -3.75 -0.68 7.26
N LEU A 211 -4.50 -0.16 6.28
CA LEU A 211 -4.82 -0.92 5.06
C LEU A 211 -3.56 -1.43 4.35
N ILE A 212 -2.53 -0.58 4.24
CA ILE A 212 -1.23 -0.95 3.65
C ILE A 212 -0.54 -2.08 4.46
N THR A 213 -0.77 -2.14 5.77
CA THR A 213 -0.11 -3.09 6.67
C THR A 213 -0.93 -4.36 6.91
N THR A 214 -1.96 -4.59 6.10
CA THR A 214 -2.77 -5.82 6.11
C THR A 214 -1.91 -7.07 5.90
N GLY A 215 -2.01 -8.03 6.82
CA GLY A 215 -1.25 -9.29 6.79
C GLY A 215 0.26 -9.15 6.97
N LEU A 216 0.74 -7.97 7.40
CA LEU A 216 2.15 -7.71 7.68
C LEU A 216 2.38 -7.64 9.18
N GLU A 217 3.25 -8.50 9.69
CA GLU A 217 3.78 -8.44 11.05
C GLU A 217 5.22 -7.95 11.09
N TYR A 218 5.96 -8.21 10.01
CA TYR A 218 7.33 -7.80 9.79
C TYR A 218 7.49 -7.22 8.40
N VAL A 219 8.19 -6.08 8.30
CA VAL A 219 8.57 -5.45 7.04
C VAL A 219 10.06 -5.12 7.06
N TYR A 220 10.74 -5.34 5.94
CA TYR A 220 12.13 -4.92 5.78
C TYR A 220 12.22 -3.40 5.56
N GLU A 221 13.09 -2.73 6.30
CA GLU A 221 13.17 -1.26 6.27
C GLU A 221 13.98 -0.70 5.06
N GLY A 222 14.78 -1.54 4.40
CA GLY A 222 15.79 -1.13 3.41
C GLY A 222 17.21 -1.16 3.98
N ILE A 223 18.22 -1.25 3.12
CA ILE A 223 19.65 -1.22 3.47
C ILE A 223 20.12 0.22 3.64
N THR A 224 19.94 1.03 2.60
CA THR A 224 20.13 2.48 2.66
C THR A 224 18.76 3.12 2.65
N ILE A 225 18.59 4.10 3.52
CA ILE A 225 17.31 4.77 3.74
C ILE A 225 17.51 6.28 3.89
N SER A 226 16.52 7.05 3.45
CA SER A 226 16.35 8.46 3.79
C SER A 226 15.17 8.65 4.74
N LYS A 227 15.22 9.71 5.55
CA LYS A 227 14.14 10.09 6.47
C LYS A 227 13.25 11.16 5.87
N MET A 228 11.99 11.17 6.27
CA MET A 228 11.03 12.22 5.90
C MET A 228 11.27 13.50 6.71
N GLU A 229 11.35 14.62 6.02
CA GLU A 229 11.32 15.98 6.55
C GLU A 229 9.95 16.59 6.28
N ASP A 230 9.12 16.65 7.32
CA ASP A 230 7.75 17.13 7.25
C ASP A 230 7.53 18.27 8.27
N PRO A 231 7.98 19.50 7.93
CA PRO A 231 7.91 20.64 8.85
C PRO A 231 6.46 21.04 9.19
N ASN A 232 5.52 20.72 8.31
CA ASN A 232 4.10 21.08 8.44
C ASN A 232 3.25 19.95 9.02
N LYS A 233 3.83 18.77 9.28
CA LYS A 233 3.16 17.59 9.86
C LYS A 233 1.93 17.16 9.04
N VAL A 234 2.06 17.19 7.71
CA VAL A 234 0.99 16.79 6.79
C VAL A 234 0.96 15.28 6.55
N LEU A 235 2.05 14.58 6.87
CA LEU A 235 2.18 13.14 6.70
C LEU A 235 1.76 12.38 7.95
N LYS A 236 1.19 11.19 7.74
CA LYS A 236 1.01 10.16 8.75
C LYS A 236 2.16 9.15 8.60
N PRO A 237 3.05 9.00 9.59
CA PRO A 237 4.10 8.00 9.54
C PRO A 237 3.56 6.58 9.43
N LEU A 238 4.19 5.75 8.59
CA LEU A 238 3.81 4.35 8.37
C LEU A 238 4.89 3.38 8.85
N ILE A 239 6.16 3.70 8.57
CA ILE A 239 7.31 2.87 8.93
C ILE A 239 8.41 3.76 9.52
N TRP A 240 8.89 3.35 10.70
CA TRP A 240 10.03 3.90 11.39
C TRP A 240 11.17 2.89 11.33
N SER A 241 12.35 3.34 10.89
CA SER A 241 13.54 2.50 10.90
C SER A 241 14.00 2.19 12.33
N THR A 242 14.91 1.24 12.49
CA THR A 242 15.50 0.89 13.80
C THR A 242 16.16 2.05 14.52
N ASP A 243 16.61 3.07 13.78
CA ASP A 243 17.17 4.32 14.33
C ASP A 243 16.08 5.33 14.74
N GLY A 244 14.81 4.99 14.58
CA GLY A 244 13.64 5.80 14.92
C GLY A 244 13.26 6.86 13.89
N ASN A 245 13.89 6.85 12.70
CA ASN A 245 13.57 7.78 11.62
C ASN A 245 12.31 7.33 10.88
N VAL A 246 11.42 8.26 10.54
CA VAL A 246 10.29 7.97 9.64
C VAL A 246 10.84 7.78 8.23
N VAL A 247 10.76 6.55 7.72
CA VAL A 247 11.28 6.17 6.40
C VAL A 247 10.20 5.93 5.37
N ALA A 248 8.98 5.63 5.80
CA ALA A 248 7.82 5.62 4.92
C ALA A 248 6.66 6.33 5.60
N ALA A 249 5.96 7.17 4.86
CA ALA A 249 4.83 7.93 5.36
C ALA A 249 3.79 8.13 4.27
N ILE A 250 2.55 8.36 4.69
CA ILE A 250 1.43 8.57 3.79
C ILE A 250 0.87 9.97 3.95
N TYR A 251 0.35 10.52 2.88
CA TYR A 251 -0.55 11.67 2.91
C TYR A 251 -1.93 11.21 2.46
N GLU A 252 -2.94 11.59 3.23
CA GLU A 252 -4.34 11.39 2.88
C GLU A 252 -5.15 12.57 3.39
N ASP A 253 -5.60 13.40 2.45
CA ASP A 253 -6.50 14.52 2.69
C ASP A 253 -7.44 14.65 1.50
N GLN A 254 -8.70 15.02 1.73
CA GLN A 254 -9.76 15.18 0.72
C GLN A 254 -9.80 14.08 -0.38
N GLY A 255 -9.37 12.87 -0.01
CA GLY A 255 -9.25 11.66 -0.82
C GLY A 255 -8.19 11.71 -1.93
N GLN A 256 -7.19 12.59 -1.84
CA GLN A 256 -5.89 12.38 -2.47
C GLN A 256 -5.06 11.43 -1.61
N ARG A 257 -4.34 10.48 -2.23
CA ARG A 257 -3.47 9.53 -1.53
C ARG A 257 -2.06 9.58 -2.11
N LEU A 258 -1.07 9.75 -1.24
CA LEU A 258 0.34 9.76 -1.60
C LEU A 258 1.11 8.87 -0.62
N ILE A 259 2.06 8.10 -1.13
CA ILE A 259 3.07 7.40 -0.33
C ILE A 259 4.43 7.99 -0.67
N LEU A 260 5.18 8.33 0.38
CA LEU A 260 6.58 8.70 0.31
C LEU A 260 7.39 7.62 1.02
N ASP A 261 8.37 7.04 0.34
CA ASP A 261 9.16 5.94 0.87
C ASP A 261 10.63 6.15 0.53
N GLY A 262 11.43 6.37 1.58
CA GLY A 262 12.87 6.58 1.53
C GLY A 262 13.66 5.27 1.61
N GLY A 263 12.99 4.11 1.69
CA GLY A 263 13.60 2.80 1.82
C GLY A 263 13.68 2.01 0.51
N PHE A 264 13.95 2.68 -0.62
CA PHE A 264 13.94 2.10 -1.97
C PHE A 264 14.70 0.77 -2.11
N THR A 265 15.79 0.57 -1.38
CA THR A 265 16.55 -0.69 -1.41
C THR A 265 15.73 -1.93 -1.03
N ARG A 266 14.60 -1.80 -0.33
CA ARG A 266 13.65 -2.90 -0.15
C ARG A 266 13.02 -3.32 -1.48
N LEU A 267 12.66 -2.35 -2.32
CA LEU A 267 12.05 -2.57 -3.64
C LEU A 267 13.08 -3.11 -4.64
N PHE A 268 14.32 -2.62 -4.57
CA PHE A 268 15.40 -2.97 -5.50
C PHE A 268 16.15 -4.26 -5.13
N TYR A 269 16.77 -4.31 -3.94
CA TYR A 269 17.78 -5.32 -3.61
C TYR A 269 17.25 -6.42 -2.69
N ALA A 270 16.32 -6.08 -1.79
CA ALA A 270 15.84 -6.97 -0.74
C ALA A 270 14.36 -7.36 -0.92
N TRP A 271 13.96 -7.61 -2.18
CA TRP A 271 12.58 -7.95 -2.52
C TRP A 271 12.06 -9.17 -1.76
N ASP A 272 12.89 -10.21 -1.64
CA ASP A 272 12.51 -11.46 -0.95
C ASP A 272 12.60 -11.39 0.58
N ASN A 273 12.95 -10.22 1.13
CA ASN A 273 12.98 -10.02 2.58
C ASN A 273 11.58 -9.72 3.14
N ALA A 274 11.48 -9.66 4.47
CA ALA A 274 10.22 -9.66 5.19
C ALA A 274 9.17 -8.71 4.60
N GLY A 275 8.07 -9.29 4.11
CA GLY A 275 6.85 -8.57 3.80
C GLY A 275 6.90 -7.61 2.60
N THR A 276 8.03 -7.43 1.90
CA THR A 276 8.18 -6.42 0.85
C THR A 276 7.14 -6.57 -0.26
N GLY A 277 6.99 -7.77 -0.83
CA GLY A 277 6.01 -8.00 -1.90
C GLY A 277 4.57 -7.72 -1.48
N ARG A 278 4.19 -8.13 -0.26
CA ARG A 278 2.85 -7.84 0.32
C ARG A 278 2.65 -6.35 0.57
N TYR A 279 3.66 -5.67 1.13
CA TYR A 279 3.65 -4.22 1.32
C TYR A 279 3.40 -3.47 0.01
N VAL A 280 4.14 -3.83 -1.05
CA VAL A 280 4.00 -3.22 -2.37
C VAL A 280 2.61 -3.46 -2.98
N LYS A 281 2.07 -4.69 -2.86
CA LYS A 281 0.71 -5.01 -3.32
C LYS A 281 -0.36 -4.22 -2.56
N ASN A 282 -0.23 -4.14 -1.24
CA ASN A 282 -1.18 -3.40 -0.41
C ASN A 282 -1.10 -1.88 -0.63
N ALA A 283 0.11 -1.34 -0.83
CA ALA A 283 0.33 0.05 -1.18
C ALA A 283 -0.36 0.40 -2.51
N ALA A 284 -0.19 -0.44 -3.53
CA ALA A 284 -0.87 -0.28 -4.81
C ALA A 284 -2.39 -0.31 -4.66
N ALA A 285 -2.93 -1.29 -3.92
CA ALA A 285 -4.36 -1.40 -3.68
C ALA A 285 -4.93 -0.18 -2.93
N TRP A 286 -4.23 0.30 -1.91
CA TRP A 286 -4.63 1.49 -1.15
C TRP A 286 -4.62 2.76 -2.00
N LEU A 287 -3.63 2.94 -2.89
CA LEU A 287 -3.52 4.10 -3.76
C LEU A 287 -4.64 4.22 -4.81
N VAL A 288 -5.34 3.14 -5.13
CA VAL A 288 -6.51 3.18 -6.02
C VAL A 288 -7.69 3.94 -5.39
N ASN A 289 -7.77 3.98 -4.06
CA ASN A 289 -8.86 4.62 -3.33
C ASN A 289 -10.25 4.04 -3.68
N TYR A 290 -10.32 2.70 -3.71
CA TYR A 290 -11.53 1.96 -4.04
C TYR A 290 -12.70 2.30 -3.12
N GLU A 291 -12.45 2.59 -1.84
CA GLU A 291 -13.49 2.95 -0.87
C GLU A 291 -14.21 4.25 -1.24
N ARG A 292 -13.53 5.13 -1.99
CA ARG A 292 -14.10 6.39 -2.49
C ARG A 292 -14.71 6.24 -3.87
N PHE A 293 -14.01 5.58 -4.79
CA PHE A 293 -14.37 5.57 -6.21
C PHE A 293 -15.21 4.36 -6.62
N GLY A 294 -15.29 3.32 -5.78
CA GLY A 294 -16.06 2.11 -6.03
C GLY A 294 -15.74 1.50 -7.39
N GLU A 295 -16.76 1.19 -8.19
CA GLU A 295 -16.56 0.55 -9.49
C GLU A 295 -15.93 1.46 -10.56
N LEU A 296 -15.80 2.77 -10.31
CA LEU A 296 -15.16 3.70 -11.27
C LEU A 296 -13.68 3.37 -11.51
N VAL A 297 -13.04 2.69 -10.56
CA VAL A 297 -11.65 2.24 -10.64
C VAL A 297 -11.51 0.79 -11.08
N LEU A 298 -12.59 0.17 -11.57
CA LEU A 298 -12.54 -1.16 -12.19
C LEU A 298 -12.42 -1.02 -13.71
N GLY A 299 -11.80 -2.01 -14.35
CA GLY A 299 -11.88 -2.15 -15.81
C GLY A 299 -13.35 -2.27 -16.26
N GLU A 300 -13.67 -1.82 -17.47
CA GLU A 300 -15.05 -1.85 -18.01
C GLU A 300 -15.69 -3.25 -17.92
N GLU A 301 -14.89 -4.30 -18.06
CA GLU A 301 -15.34 -5.70 -18.00
C GLU A 301 -15.77 -6.16 -16.59
N LEU A 302 -15.39 -5.42 -15.54
CA LEU A 302 -15.67 -5.73 -14.14
C LEU A 302 -16.74 -4.84 -13.50
N LYS A 303 -17.20 -3.80 -14.18
CA LYS A 303 -18.31 -2.94 -13.72
C LYS A 303 -19.64 -3.71 -13.85
N LYS A 304 -20.47 -3.72 -12.81
CA LYS A 304 -21.73 -4.49 -12.78
C LYS A 304 -22.97 -3.64 -13.08
#